data_AF-A0AAU5LXM4-F1
#
_entry.id   AF-A0AAU5LXM4-F1
#
_cell.length_a   1.000
_cell.length_b   1.000
_cell.length_c   1.000
_cell.angle_alpha   90.00
_cell.angle_beta   90.00
_cell.angle_gamma   90.00
#
_symmetry.space_group_name_H-M   'P 1'
#
loop_
_entity.id
_entity.type
_entity.pdbx_description
1 polymer ?
#
loop_
_entity_poly.entity_id
_entity_poly.type
_entity_poly.pdbx_seq_one_letter_code
_entity_poly.pdbx_strand_id
1 'polypeptide(L)'
;MNDLRDTERRLSDLLHDTTPEPPASIDLHALARTAMTPSHRTSRDVVRRLAAPLVAAAAVIGAIAGGLAIVVGGGTAVPGSSSVDEASMAQARQALAHWEAAVRANPAVGVLPTTQVIGQWEPAFLKRHAEAIASGAVKPGAKLDQKIQPPGKLVWADGEERPTMVLTANATYEQFPMPVATCAACEPLEVTGARRTSMTIQTARGPVGVPAWRFSLRDTEVELVRSAIPPPTVTPLPQKPSQSHVWYRLDAAKVGADGRTVTVEFSGAVGPRSQPCGADYTAQAVESGEAVVIIVVADVHRGDGACPTVAKQRTVTVDLPKPLAGRVIVQLAEGVPVPFSPGG
;
A
#
# COMPACT_ATOMS: atom_id res chain seq x y z
N MET A 1 -34.03 41.85 -5.72
CA MET A 1 -32.75 41.32 -5.19
C MET A 1 -32.91 40.27 -4.08
N ASN A 2 -34.10 40.10 -3.45
CA ASN A 2 -34.35 39.02 -2.48
C ASN A 2 -34.77 37.68 -3.09
N ASP A 3 -35.22 37.66 -4.34
CA ASP A 3 -35.81 36.48 -5.00
C ASP A 3 -34.76 35.46 -5.49
N LEU A 4 -33.60 35.96 -5.95
CA LEU A 4 -32.48 35.11 -6.41
C LEU A 4 -31.81 34.31 -5.28
N ARG A 5 -31.70 34.90 -4.08
CA ARG A 5 -31.09 34.22 -2.93
C ARG A 5 -31.96 33.12 -2.36
N ASP A 6 -33.28 33.25 -2.47
CA ASP A 6 -34.23 32.23 -2.03
C ASP A 6 -34.25 31.05 -3.02
N THR A 7 -34.06 31.35 -4.31
CA THR A 7 -33.94 30.34 -5.35
C THR A 7 -32.63 29.55 -5.24
N GLU A 8 -31.50 30.19 -4.93
CA GLU A 8 -30.20 29.51 -4.70
C GLU A 8 -30.21 28.62 -3.45
N ARG A 9 -30.91 29.02 -2.37
CA ARG A 9 -31.08 28.16 -1.19
C ARG A 9 -31.91 26.94 -1.50
N ARG A 10 -33.05 27.10 -2.18
CA ARG A 10 -33.90 25.96 -2.58
C ARG A 10 -33.17 25.01 -3.52
N LEU A 11 -32.31 25.51 -4.40
CA LEU A 11 -31.49 24.66 -5.27
C LEU A 11 -30.40 23.90 -4.48
N SER A 12 -29.78 24.55 -3.48
CA SER A 12 -28.77 23.92 -2.62
C SER A 12 -29.39 22.84 -1.72
N ASP A 13 -30.59 23.07 -1.20
CA ASP A 13 -31.31 22.11 -0.36
C ASP A 13 -31.77 20.90 -1.19
N LEU A 14 -32.22 21.11 -2.43
CA LEU A 14 -32.57 20.01 -3.37
C LEU A 14 -31.36 19.19 -3.84
N LEU A 15 -30.17 19.80 -3.93
CA LEU A 15 -28.93 19.11 -4.27
C LEU A 15 -28.33 18.34 -3.09
N HIS A 16 -28.58 18.77 -1.84
CA HIS A 16 -28.18 18.02 -0.64
C HIS A 16 -29.05 16.77 -0.42
N ASP A 17 -30.34 16.81 -0.77
CA ASP A 17 -31.29 15.72 -0.51
C ASP A 17 -31.29 14.62 -1.59
N THR A 18 -30.53 14.82 -2.69
CA THR A 18 -30.50 13.89 -3.84
C THR A 18 -29.16 13.17 -4.05
N THR A 19 -28.14 13.43 -3.23
CA THR A 19 -26.94 12.58 -3.21
C THR A 19 -27.18 11.39 -2.30
N PRO A 20 -27.45 10.17 -2.82
CA PRO A 20 -27.49 8.99 -1.98
C PRO A 20 -26.15 8.86 -1.26
N GLU A 21 -26.21 8.74 0.06
CA GLU A 21 -25.07 8.37 0.89
C GLU A 21 -24.39 7.14 0.23
N PRO A 22 -23.07 7.18 -0.05
CA PRO A 22 -22.42 6.03 -0.66
C PRO A 22 -22.62 4.82 0.27
N PRO A 23 -23.02 3.65 -0.25
CA PRO A 23 -23.21 2.48 0.58
C PRO A 23 -21.94 2.22 1.38
N ALA A 24 -22.09 1.83 2.65
CA ALA A 24 -20.97 1.53 3.54
C ALA A 24 -19.99 0.59 2.83
N SER A 25 -18.89 1.16 2.34
CA SER A 25 -17.85 0.41 1.65
C SER A 25 -16.96 -0.19 2.73
N ILE A 26 -16.82 -1.51 2.70
CA ILE A 26 -15.90 -2.15 3.63
C ILE A 26 -14.51 -2.09 3.02
N ASP A 27 -13.59 -1.39 3.69
CA ASP A 27 -12.17 -1.36 3.32
C ASP A 27 -11.59 -2.78 3.44
N LEU A 28 -11.26 -3.38 2.30
CA LEU A 28 -10.66 -4.71 2.21
C LEU A 28 -9.32 -4.80 2.97
N HIS A 29 -8.55 -3.71 3.05
CA HIS A 29 -7.32 -3.68 3.84
C HIS A 29 -7.61 -3.68 5.35
N ALA A 30 -8.70 -3.04 5.80
CA ALA A 30 -9.15 -3.11 7.19
C ALA A 30 -9.72 -4.50 7.53
N LEU A 31 -10.50 -5.11 6.64
CA LEU A 31 -11.00 -6.49 6.79
C LEU A 31 -9.86 -7.51 6.89
N ALA A 32 -8.87 -7.43 5.99
CA ALA A 32 -7.72 -8.33 5.99
C ALA A 32 -6.93 -8.23 7.30
N ARG A 33 -6.70 -7.01 7.82
CA ARG A 33 -6.02 -6.79 9.11
C ARG A 33 -6.78 -7.39 10.29
N THR A 34 -8.11 -7.33 10.26
CA THR A 34 -8.98 -7.83 11.34
C THR A 34 -9.12 -9.35 11.29
N ALA A 35 -9.17 -9.95 10.09
CA ALA A 35 -9.22 -11.40 9.92
C ALA A 35 -7.89 -12.09 10.32
N MET A 36 -6.76 -11.39 10.15
CA MET A 36 -5.42 -11.92 10.42
C MET A 36 -4.93 -11.70 11.86
N THR A 37 -5.70 -11.05 12.74
CA THR A 37 -5.31 -10.93 14.14
C THR A 37 -5.56 -12.28 14.83
N PRO A 38 -4.52 -13.01 15.29
CA PRO A 38 -4.74 -14.25 16.02
C PRO A 38 -5.52 -13.93 17.29
N SER A 39 -6.68 -14.57 17.44
CA SER A 39 -7.45 -14.54 18.68
C SER A 39 -6.59 -15.13 19.79
N HIS A 40 -5.88 -14.28 20.53
CA HIS A 40 -5.28 -14.62 21.82
C HIS A 40 -6.42 -14.70 22.85
N ARG A 41 -7.28 -15.72 22.73
CA ARG A 41 -8.20 -16.10 23.80
C ARG A 41 -7.96 -17.55 24.17
N THR A 42 -7.46 -17.68 25.40
CA THR A 42 -7.42 -18.86 26.27
C THR A 42 -6.55 -20.05 25.82
N SER A 43 -5.26 -19.94 26.16
CA SER A 43 -4.49 -21.08 26.67
C SER A 43 -3.67 -20.61 27.88
N ARG A 44 -4.39 -20.23 28.93
CA ARG A 44 -3.86 -20.22 30.31
C ARG A 44 -4.43 -21.48 30.93
N ASP A 45 -3.74 -22.59 30.74
CA ASP A 45 -3.71 -23.76 31.62
C ASP A 45 -2.98 -24.87 30.85
N VAL A 46 -2.09 -25.60 31.55
CA VAL A 46 -1.14 -26.60 31.01
C VAL A 46 0.07 -25.91 30.34
N VAL A 47 1.19 -25.64 30.99
CA VAL A 47 2.11 -26.60 31.61
C VAL A 47 2.82 -25.93 32.80
N ARG A 48 2.49 -26.40 34.00
CA ARG A 48 3.31 -26.25 35.21
C ARG A 48 3.96 -27.61 35.44
N ARG A 49 5.24 -27.64 35.85
CA ARG A 49 6.14 -28.79 36.09
C ARG A 49 6.89 -29.18 34.81
N LEU A 50 8.21 -29.12 34.73
CA LEU A 50 9.23 -29.60 35.68
C LEU A 50 10.46 -28.69 35.68
N ALA A 51 10.99 -28.42 36.87
CA ALA A 51 12.33 -27.92 37.09
C ALA A 51 13.20 -29.09 37.58
N ALA A 52 14.42 -29.22 37.06
CA ALA A 52 15.61 -29.58 37.83
C ALA A 52 16.89 -29.27 37.00
N PRO A 53 17.98 -28.85 37.65
CA PRO A 53 19.20 -28.33 37.02
C PRO A 53 20.27 -29.41 36.87
N LEU A 54 21.24 -29.20 35.98
CA LEU A 54 22.53 -29.90 36.05
C LEU A 54 23.70 -28.94 35.89
N VAL A 55 24.63 -29.12 36.83
CA VAL A 55 25.78 -28.32 37.17
C VAL A 55 26.99 -28.70 36.31
N ALA A 56 27.75 -27.66 35.96
CA ALA A 56 29.17 -27.55 35.61
C ALA A 56 30.02 -28.80 35.28
N ALA A 57 30.84 -28.65 34.22
CA ALA A 57 32.24 -29.05 34.24
C ALA A 57 33.09 -28.08 33.41
N ALA A 58 34.11 -27.51 34.05
CA ALA A 58 35.16 -26.72 33.44
C ALA A 58 36.30 -27.62 32.93
N ALA A 59 36.98 -27.20 31.86
CA ALA A 59 38.36 -27.59 31.58
C ALA A 59 39.07 -26.45 30.83
N VAL A 60 40.33 -26.25 31.20
CA VAL A 60 41.17 -25.06 30.96
C VAL A 60 42.30 -25.43 29.98
N ILE A 61 42.88 -24.38 29.38
CA ILE A 61 44.28 -24.21 28.88
C ILE A 61 44.53 -24.42 27.39
N GLY A 62 45.04 -23.36 26.75
CA GLY A 62 45.79 -23.43 25.49
C GLY A 62 46.18 -22.05 24.97
N ALA A 63 47.16 -21.39 25.62
CA ALA A 63 47.78 -20.16 25.14
C ALA A 63 48.68 -20.41 23.92
N ILE A 64 48.61 -19.58 22.87
CA ILE A 64 49.74 -19.28 21.98
C ILE A 64 49.74 -17.77 21.63
N ALA A 65 50.95 -17.24 21.70
CA ALA A 65 51.39 -15.86 21.54
C ALA A 65 51.25 -15.28 20.12
N GLY A 66 51.30 -13.95 20.06
CA GLY A 66 52.08 -13.24 19.05
C GLY A 66 51.32 -12.21 18.22
N GLY A 67 51.75 -10.94 18.30
CA GLY A 67 51.50 -9.97 17.23
C GLY A 67 50.94 -8.62 17.69
N LEU A 68 51.79 -7.83 18.34
CA LEU A 68 51.61 -6.39 18.51
C LEU A 68 51.76 -5.71 17.13
N ALA A 69 50.71 -5.04 16.65
CA ALA A 69 50.82 -4.05 15.57
C ALA A 69 50.03 -2.80 15.98
N ILE A 70 50.78 -1.80 16.43
CA ILE A 70 50.30 -0.44 16.66
C ILE A 70 50.18 0.23 15.29
N VAL A 71 48.96 0.55 14.86
CA VAL A 71 48.72 1.54 13.80
C VAL A 71 48.07 2.75 14.45
N VAL A 72 48.88 3.78 14.72
CA VAL A 72 48.43 5.14 14.97
C VAL A 72 48.44 5.85 13.62
N GLY A 73 47.28 6.27 13.15
CA GLY A 73 47.16 6.96 11.87
C GLY A 73 45.76 7.45 11.57
N GLY A 74 45.40 8.58 12.17
CA GLY A 74 44.70 9.69 11.51
C GLY A 74 43.28 9.46 10.98
N GLY A 75 42.33 10.14 11.63
CA GLY A 75 41.03 10.47 11.04
C GLY A 75 39.89 9.67 11.62
N THR A 76 39.34 10.14 12.73
CA THR A 76 37.96 9.84 13.11
C THR A 76 37.05 10.45 12.05
N ALA A 77 36.83 9.73 10.95
CA ALA A 77 35.58 9.85 10.24
C ALA A 77 34.54 9.24 11.19
N VAL A 78 33.89 10.11 11.96
CA VAL A 78 32.57 9.77 12.51
C VAL A 78 31.74 9.36 11.29
N PRO A 79 31.22 8.14 11.17
CA PRO A 79 30.25 7.83 10.13
C PRO A 79 29.00 8.63 10.50
N GLY A 80 28.97 9.87 10.01
CA GLY A 80 27.85 10.78 10.13
C GLY A 80 26.63 10.12 9.51
N SER A 81 25.50 10.33 10.17
CA SER A 81 24.12 10.12 9.70
C SER A 81 23.98 9.33 8.40
N SER A 82 23.29 8.20 8.46
CA SER A 82 22.79 7.46 7.30
C SER A 82 21.91 8.37 6.44
N SER A 83 22.52 9.20 5.59
CA SER A 83 21.89 10.10 4.64
C SER A 83 21.66 9.33 3.35
N VAL A 84 20.61 9.71 2.61
CA VAL A 84 20.40 9.19 1.26
C VAL A 84 21.61 9.52 0.40
N ASP A 85 22.23 8.51 -0.22
CA ASP A 85 23.39 8.73 -1.08
C ASP A 85 23.00 9.36 -2.43
N GLU A 86 23.97 9.94 -3.14
CA GLU A 86 23.68 10.63 -4.41
C GLU A 86 23.15 9.69 -5.50
N ALA A 87 23.55 8.40 -5.46
CA ALA A 87 23.06 7.41 -6.41
C ALA A 87 21.56 7.15 -6.21
N SER A 88 21.13 7.12 -4.96
CA SER A 88 19.75 7.00 -4.53
C SER A 88 18.91 8.19 -4.96
N MET A 89 19.44 9.40 -4.76
CA MET A 89 18.81 10.63 -5.24
C MET A 89 18.70 10.65 -6.77
N ALA A 90 19.74 10.23 -7.49
CA ALA A 90 19.71 10.14 -8.95
C ALA A 90 18.68 9.13 -9.45
N GLN A 91 18.58 7.96 -8.82
CA GLN A 91 17.58 6.95 -9.16
C GLN A 91 16.16 7.46 -8.91
N ALA A 92 15.92 8.16 -7.79
CA ALA A 92 14.62 8.77 -7.53
C ALA A 92 14.24 9.82 -8.58
N ARG A 93 15.17 10.67 -8.99
CA ARG A 93 14.94 11.63 -10.10
C ARG A 93 14.61 10.92 -11.42
N GLN A 94 15.27 9.80 -11.71
CA GLN A 94 14.96 9.01 -12.91
C GLN A 94 13.56 8.40 -12.84
N ALA A 95 13.14 7.91 -11.67
CA ALA A 95 11.80 7.34 -11.45
C ALA A 95 10.73 8.40 -11.67
N LEU A 96 10.95 9.61 -11.14
CA LEU A 96 10.07 10.76 -11.36
C LEU A 96 9.96 11.13 -12.85
N ALA A 97 11.07 11.18 -13.58
CA ALA A 97 11.05 11.48 -15.01
C ALA A 97 10.28 10.43 -15.83
N HIS A 98 10.42 9.15 -15.48
CA HIS A 98 9.65 8.06 -16.08
C HIS A 98 8.16 8.19 -15.76
N TRP A 99 7.84 8.54 -14.52
CA TRP A 99 6.47 8.75 -14.08
C TRP A 99 5.79 9.90 -14.82
N GLU A 100 6.47 11.05 -14.94
CA GLU A 100 5.96 12.18 -15.71
C GLU A 100 5.72 11.84 -17.19
N ALA A 101 6.60 11.03 -17.79
CA ALA A 101 6.39 10.54 -19.15
C ALA A 101 5.16 9.63 -19.24
N ALA A 102 4.96 8.75 -18.25
CA ALA A 102 3.80 7.87 -18.18
C ALA A 102 2.49 8.64 -17.98
N VAL A 103 2.47 9.67 -17.11
CA VAL A 103 1.30 10.54 -16.91
C VAL A 103 0.97 11.31 -18.18
N ARG A 104 1.99 11.82 -18.91
CA ARG A 104 1.79 12.47 -20.22
C ARG A 104 1.18 11.51 -21.25
N ALA A 105 1.61 10.24 -21.26
CA ALA A 105 1.11 9.23 -22.19
C ALA A 105 -0.28 8.70 -21.81
N ASN A 106 -0.55 8.56 -20.51
CA ASN A 106 -1.80 8.06 -19.97
C ASN A 106 -2.11 8.78 -18.64
N PRO A 107 -3.01 9.78 -18.65
CA PRO A 107 -3.42 10.48 -17.45
C PRO A 107 -4.05 9.61 -16.35
N ALA A 108 -4.51 8.39 -16.67
CA ALA A 108 -5.03 7.45 -15.69
C ALA A 108 -3.96 6.81 -14.80
N VAL A 109 -2.67 6.99 -15.13
CA VAL A 109 -1.54 6.33 -14.44
C VAL A 109 -1.45 6.70 -12.95
N GLY A 110 -1.99 7.85 -12.54
CA GLY A 110 -2.08 8.22 -11.12
C GLY A 110 -3.22 7.56 -10.33
N VAL A 111 -4.09 6.79 -10.99
CA VAL A 111 -5.28 6.19 -10.36
C VAL A 111 -5.05 4.70 -10.13
N LEU A 112 -4.90 4.31 -8.87
CA LEU A 112 -4.71 2.92 -8.49
C LEU A 112 -5.99 2.11 -8.68
N PRO A 113 -5.94 0.98 -9.41
CA PRO A 113 -7.09 0.09 -9.52
C PRO A 113 -7.56 -0.36 -8.15
N THR A 114 -8.83 -0.16 -7.86
CA THR A 114 -9.43 -0.41 -6.54
C THR A 114 -10.58 -1.40 -6.67
N THR A 115 -10.77 -2.21 -5.64
CA THR A 115 -11.95 -3.07 -5.47
C THR A 115 -12.70 -2.64 -4.23
N GLN A 116 -14.02 -2.51 -4.34
CA GLN A 116 -14.95 -2.25 -3.25
C GLN A 116 -15.90 -3.42 -3.11
N VAL A 117 -16.33 -3.70 -1.89
CA VAL A 117 -17.40 -4.64 -1.58
C VAL A 117 -18.66 -3.83 -1.27
N ILE A 118 -19.75 -4.10 -1.98
CA ILE A 118 -21.05 -3.45 -1.77
C ILE A 118 -22.04 -4.48 -1.24
N GLY A 119 -22.79 -4.09 -0.22
CA GLY A 119 -23.74 -4.95 0.47
C GLY A 119 -23.22 -5.41 1.83
N GLN A 120 -24.06 -6.12 2.57
CA GLN A 120 -23.69 -6.69 3.85
C GLN A 120 -23.55 -8.19 3.73
N TRP A 121 -22.45 -8.72 4.21
CA TRP A 121 -22.32 -10.16 4.38
C TRP A 121 -23.25 -10.63 5.48
N GLU A 122 -23.87 -11.77 5.26
CA GLU A 122 -24.51 -12.53 6.33
C GLU A 122 -23.48 -12.80 7.45
N PRO A 123 -23.79 -12.50 8.72
CA PRO A 123 -22.82 -12.58 9.81
C PRO A 123 -22.15 -13.96 9.94
N ALA A 124 -22.88 -15.03 9.63
CA ALA A 124 -22.39 -16.40 9.68
C ALA A 124 -21.24 -16.67 8.68
N PHE A 125 -21.18 -15.93 7.57
CA PHE A 125 -20.22 -16.15 6.49
C PHE A 125 -19.22 -15.02 6.29
N LEU A 126 -19.37 -13.89 6.98
CA LEU A 126 -18.52 -12.71 6.87
C LEU A 126 -17.02 -13.04 6.90
N LYS A 127 -16.57 -13.81 7.90
CA LYS A 127 -15.14 -14.15 8.04
C LYS A 127 -14.64 -14.96 6.84
N ARG A 128 -15.37 -16.00 6.46
CA ARG A 128 -14.99 -16.92 5.37
C ARG A 128 -14.96 -16.22 4.02
N HIS A 129 -15.95 -15.38 3.73
CA HIS A 129 -16.02 -14.63 2.48
C HIS A 129 -14.98 -13.50 2.42
N ALA A 130 -14.71 -12.82 3.55
CA ALA A 130 -13.63 -11.84 3.63
C ALA A 130 -12.25 -12.48 3.40
N GLU A 131 -12.00 -13.66 3.97
CA GLU A 131 -10.78 -14.44 3.74
C GLU A 131 -10.65 -14.87 2.27
N ALA A 132 -11.73 -15.35 1.65
CA ALA A 132 -11.75 -15.73 0.24
C ALA A 132 -11.42 -14.56 -0.69
N ILE A 133 -11.98 -13.37 -0.44
CA ILE A 133 -11.66 -12.17 -1.23
C ILE A 133 -10.21 -11.74 -1.01
N ALA A 134 -9.74 -11.71 0.23
CA ALA A 134 -8.37 -11.32 0.55
C ALA A 134 -7.33 -12.30 -0.03
N SER A 135 -7.69 -13.59 -0.15
CA SER A 135 -6.84 -14.60 -0.79
C SER A 135 -7.01 -14.69 -2.30
N GLY A 136 -7.82 -13.82 -2.93
CA GLY A 136 -8.10 -13.89 -4.36
C GLY A 136 -8.84 -15.17 -4.79
N ALA A 137 -9.48 -15.89 -3.86
CA ALA A 137 -10.31 -17.06 -4.13
C ALA A 137 -11.68 -16.62 -4.70
N VAL A 138 -11.64 -15.93 -5.82
CA VAL A 138 -12.79 -15.55 -6.63
C VAL A 138 -12.61 -16.23 -7.98
N LYS A 139 -13.59 -17.01 -8.42
CA LYS A 139 -13.55 -17.77 -9.69
C LYS A 139 -14.62 -17.25 -10.65
N PRO A 140 -14.42 -17.36 -11.98
CA PRO A 140 -15.45 -17.01 -12.93
C PRO A 140 -16.45 -18.18 -13.03
N GLY A 141 -17.73 -17.93 -12.76
CA GLY A 141 -18.81 -18.93 -12.89
C GLY A 141 -19.36 -19.06 -14.31
N ALA A 142 -19.29 -17.98 -15.09
CA ALA A 142 -19.68 -17.92 -16.50
C ALA A 142 -18.61 -17.19 -17.33
N LYS A 143 -18.65 -17.35 -18.66
CA LYS A 143 -17.83 -16.53 -19.56
C LYS A 143 -18.26 -15.07 -19.43
N LEU A 144 -17.42 -14.27 -18.79
CA LEU A 144 -17.61 -12.82 -18.70
C LEU A 144 -17.53 -12.18 -20.08
N ASP A 145 -18.23 -11.04 -20.26
CA ASP A 145 -18.22 -10.31 -21.53
C ASP A 145 -16.78 -9.91 -21.92
N GLN A 146 -16.41 -10.26 -23.14
CA GLN A 146 -15.12 -9.95 -23.76
C GLN A 146 -15.22 -8.84 -24.82
N LYS A 147 -16.42 -8.27 -25.02
CA LYS A 147 -16.64 -7.20 -25.98
C LYS A 147 -15.83 -5.97 -25.58
N ILE A 148 -15.04 -5.48 -26.54
CA ILE A 148 -14.29 -4.23 -26.42
C ILE A 148 -15.26 -3.10 -26.08
N GLN A 149 -14.93 -2.35 -25.04
CA GLN A 149 -15.75 -1.24 -24.58
C GLN A 149 -15.35 0.05 -25.29
N PRO A 150 -16.31 0.97 -25.54
CA PRO A 150 -15.96 2.30 -25.95
C PRO A 150 -15.11 2.99 -24.87
N PRO A 151 -14.22 3.93 -25.23
CA PRO A 151 -13.48 4.72 -24.26
C PRO A 151 -14.38 5.34 -23.19
N GLY A 152 -13.85 5.43 -21.98
CA GLY A 152 -14.49 6.02 -20.83
C GLY A 152 -13.88 7.38 -20.51
N LYS A 153 -14.31 7.96 -19.39
CA LYS A 153 -13.79 9.21 -18.85
C LYS A 153 -13.44 9.05 -17.39
N LEU A 154 -12.33 9.69 -16.99
CA LEU A 154 -12.02 10.03 -15.62
C LEU A 154 -12.65 11.40 -15.36
N VAL A 155 -13.37 11.55 -14.25
CA VAL A 155 -14.06 12.79 -13.89
C VAL A 155 -13.63 13.21 -12.49
N TRP A 156 -12.93 14.32 -12.36
CA TRP A 156 -12.51 14.86 -11.07
C TRP A 156 -13.60 15.74 -10.44
N ALA A 157 -13.49 15.97 -9.13
CA ALA A 157 -14.44 16.81 -8.39
C ALA A 157 -14.52 18.27 -8.88
N ASP A 158 -13.45 18.77 -9.52
CA ASP A 158 -13.40 20.09 -10.15
C ASP A 158 -14.02 20.13 -11.55
N GLY A 159 -14.56 19.00 -12.03
CA GLY A 159 -15.18 18.87 -13.34
C GLY A 159 -14.19 18.63 -14.47
N GLU A 160 -12.89 18.54 -14.21
CA GLU A 160 -11.95 18.12 -15.26
C GLU A 160 -12.29 16.71 -15.73
N GLU A 161 -12.28 16.51 -17.04
CA GLU A 161 -12.47 15.20 -17.65
C GLU A 161 -11.22 14.80 -18.44
N ARG A 162 -10.84 13.53 -18.33
CA ARG A 162 -9.80 12.94 -19.20
C ARG A 162 -10.27 11.62 -19.80
N PRO A 163 -10.00 11.36 -21.09
CA PRO A 163 -10.33 10.08 -21.69
C PRO A 163 -9.50 8.96 -21.06
N THR A 164 -10.09 7.77 -20.94
CA THR A 164 -9.40 6.57 -20.48
C THR A 164 -9.87 5.33 -21.23
N MET A 165 -9.02 4.32 -21.30
CA MET A 165 -9.40 2.99 -21.78
C MET A 165 -10.32 2.31 -20.75
N VAL A 166 -11.34 1.61 -21.24
CA VAL A 166 -12.21 0.77 -20.42
C VAL A 166 -11.91 -0.69 -20.75
N LEU A 167 -11.43 -1.41 -19.75
CA LEU A 167 -11.20 -2.83 -19.82
C LEU A 167 -12.52 -3.59 -19.98
N THR A 168 -12.44 -4.76 -20.62
CA THR A 168 -13.57 -5.70 -20.67
C THR A 168 -13.86 -6.24 -19.26
N ALA A 169 -15.03 -6.85 -19.06
CA ALA A 169 -15.36 -7.47 -17.78
C ALA A 169 -14.35 -8.58 -17.44
N ASN A 170 -13.96 -9.38 -18.43
CA ASN A 170 -12.94 -10.42 -18.27
C ASN A 170 -11.56 -9.85 -17.90
N ALA A 171 -11.07 -8.84 -18.64
CA ALA A 171 -9.77 -8.22 -18.35
C ALA A 171 -9.75 -7.50 -17.00
N THR A 172 -10.89 -6.95 -16.56
CA THR A 172 -11.01 -6.35 -15.22
C THR A 172 -11.00 -7.42 -14.13
N TYR A 173 -11.68 -8.55 -14.38
CA TYR A 173 -11.70 -9.70 -13.48
C TYR A 173 -10.30 -10.29 -13.30
N GLU A 174 -9.51 -10.43 -14.38
CA GLU A 174 -8.13 -10.93 -14.32
C GLU A 174 -7.20 -10.07 -13.45
N GLN A 175 -7.63 -8.87 -13.07
CA GLN A 175 -6.87 -7.99 -12.18
C GLN A 175 -7.27 -8.10 -10.71
N PHE A 176 -8.32 -8.86 -10.33
CA PHE A 176 -8.63 -9.09 -8.91
C PHE A 176 -7.35 -9.48 -8.16
N PRO A 177 -7.18 -8.98 -6.91
CA PRO A 177 -5.88 -8.94 -6.27
C PRO A 177 -5.21 -10.32 -6.30
N MET A 178 -3.92 -10.30 -6.66
CA MET A 178 -3.06 -11.43 -6.37
C MET A 178 -3.13 -11.70 -4.87
N PRO A 179 -3.28 -12.97 -4.44
CA PRO A 179 -3.48 -13.31 -3.04
C PRO A 179 -2.44 -12.62 -2.15
N VAL A 180 -2.88 -11.76 -1.21
CA VAL A 180 -2.00 -11.23 -0.15
C VAL A 180 -1.77 -12.27 0.95
N ALA A 181 -2.55 -13.36 0.92
CA ALA A 181 -2.40 -14.54 1.76
C ALA A 181 -2.84 -15.78 0.98
N THR A 182 -2.17 -16.91 1.20
CA THR A 182 -2.65 -18.21 0.72
C THR A 182 -3.76 -18.71 1.65
N CYS A 183 -4.90 -19.08 1.09
CA CYS A 183 -6.00 -19.68 1.85
C CYS A 183 -6.40 -21.01 1.23
N ALA A 184 -5.75 -22.09 1.67
CA ALA A 184 -6.02 -23.44 1.15
C ALA A 184 -7.42 -23.96 1.49
N ALA A 185 -8.06 -23.43 2.54
CA ALA A 185 -9.39 -23.82 2.99
C ALA A 185 -10.51 -22.88 2.52
N CYS A 186 -10.20 -21.80 1.80
CA CYS A 186 -11.20 -20.87 1.29
C CYS A 186 -11.97 -21.53 0.14
N GLU A 187 -13.29 -21.55 0.26
CA GLU A 187 -14.15 -21.93 -0.85
C GLU A 187 -14.24 -20.73 -1.82
N PRO A 188 -13.94 -20.93 -3.11
CA PRO A 188 -13.93 -19.82 -4.05
C PRO A 188 -15.32 -19.22 -4.27
N LEU A 189 -15.42 -17.90 -4.14
CA LEU A 189 -16.60 -17.13 -4.50
C LEU A 189 -16.78 -17.14 -6.02
N GLU A 190 -17.95 -17.52 -6.50
CA GLU A 190 -18.21 -17.64 -7.93
C GLU A 190 -18.87 -16.37 -8.49
N VAL A 191 -18.25 -15.78 -9.52
CA VAL A 191 -18.83 -14.65 -10.25
C VAL A 191 -19.89 -15.14 -11.24
N THR A 192 -21.13 -14.67 -11.10
CA THR A 192 -22.27 -15.08 -11.95
C THR A 192 -22.60 -14.06 -13.03
N GLY A 193 -22.17 -12.81 -12.87
CA GLY A 193 -22.44 -11.76 -13.84
C GLY A 193 -21.55 -10.53 -13.65
N ALA A 194 -21.52 -9.67 -14.66
CA ALA A 194 -20.83 -8.39 -14.61
C ALA A 194 -21.66 -7.33 -15.32
N ARG A 195 -21.86 -6.18 -14.66
CA ARG A 195 -22.51 -5.01 -15.24
C ARG A 195 -21.59 -3.80 -15.18
N ARG A 196 -21.60 -3.01 -16.25
CA ARG A 196 -20.82 -1.77 -16.31
C ARG A 196 -21.40 -0.77 -15.32
N THR A 197 -20.53 -0.06 -14.63
CA THR A 197 -20.89 0.98 -13.67
C THR A 197 -19.77 2.04 -13.61
N SER A 198 -19.85 2.93 -12.63
CA SER A 198 -18.77 3.83 -12.24
C SER A 198 -18.49 3.67 -10.75
N MET A 199 -17.30 4.05 -10.32
CA MET A 199 -16.94 4.13 -8.91
C MET A 199 -16.07 5.35 -8.65
N THR A 200 -16.01 5.78 -7.40
CA THR A 200 -15.11 6.86 -6.97
C THR A 200 -13.87 6.27 -6.33
N ILE A 201 -12.70 6.73 -6.76
CA ILE A 201 -11.40 6.37 -6.19
C ILE A 201 -10.78 7.61 -5.58
N GLN A 202 -10.20 7.46 -4.39
CA GLN A 202 -9.46 8.54 -3.76
C GLN A 202 -8.08 8.65 -4.39
N THR A 203 -7.73 9.85 -4.84
CA THR A 203 -6.40 10.19 -5.34
C THR A 203 -5.83 11.35 -4.55
N ALA A 204 -4.54 11.64 -4.73
CA ALA A 204 -3.95 12.84 -4.15
C ALA A 204 -4.59 14.16 -4.65
N ARG A 205 -5.31 14.15 -5.78
CA ARG A 205 -6.05 15.31 -6.31
C ARG A 205 -7.44 15.43 -5.67
N GLY A 206 -7.80 14.47 -4.82
CA GLY A 206 -9.14 14.25 -4.35
C GLY A 206 -9.84 13.12 -5.13
N PRO A 207 -11.15 12.95 -4.91
CA PRO A 207 -11.90 11.87 -5.52
C PRO A 207 -11.98 12.01 -7.05
N VAL A 208 -11.83 10.89 -7.75
CA VAL A 208 -12.03 10.77 -9.19
C VAL A 208 -13.05 9.68 -9.48
N GLY A 209 -14.05 10.00 -10.31
CA GLY A 209 -14.98 9.04 -10.87
C GLY A 209 -14.31 8.27 -12.01
N VAL A 210 -14.38 6.94 -11.96
CA VAL A 210 -13.79 6.06 -12.97
C VAL A 210 -14.81 5.04 -13.50
N PRO A 211 -14.65 4.56 -14.74
CA PRO A 211 -15.39 3.41 -15.23
C PRO A 211 -15.08 2.17 -14.37
N ALA A 212 -16.09 1.36 -14.10
CA ALA A 212 -15.97 0.17 -13.27
C ALA A 212 -16.86 -0.97 -13.76
N TRP A 213 -16.57 -2.18 -13.29
CA TRP A 213 -17.43 -3.34 -13.41
C TRP A 213 -17.90 -3.76 -12.03
N ARG A 214 -19.19 -4.05 -11.94
CA ARG A 214 -19.84 -4.60 -10.76
C ARG A 214 -20.17 -6.06 -11.02
N PHE A 215 -19.56 -6.92 -10.23
CA PHE A 215 -19.63 -8.36 -10.34
C PHE A 215 -20.59 -8.91 -9.30
N SER A 216 -21.57 -9.68 -9.75
CA SER A 216 -22.49 -10.42 -8.88
C SER A 216 -21.86 -11.74 -8.51
N LEU A 217 -22.03 -12.14 -7.25
CA LEU A 217 -21.51 -13.38 -6.71
C LEU A 217 -22.65 -14.40 -6.53
N ARG A 218 -22.36 -15.67 -6.70
CA ARG A 218 -23.31 -16.77 -6.50
C ARG A 218 -23.71 -16.83 -5.02
N ASP A 219 -25.01 -17.06 -4.78
CA ASP A 219 -25.59 -17.31 -3.45
C ASP A 219 -25.33 -16.19 -2.42
N THR A 220 -25.21 -14.94 -2.88
CA THR A 220 -25.07 -13.77 -2.00
C THR A 220 -25.64 -12.52 -2.66
N GLU A 221 -26.10 -11.57 -1.84
CA GLU A 221 -26.49 -10.23 -2.28
C GLU A 221 -25.29 -9.27 -2.41
N VAL A 222 -24.10 -9.71 -1.99
CA VAL A 222 -22.88 -8.90 -2.05
C VAL A 222 -22.34 -8.83 -3.47
N GLU A 223 -21.99 -7.61 -3.88
CA GLU A 223 -21.39 -7.32 -5.17
C GLU A 223 -19.95 -6.83 -5.01
N LEU A 224 -19.06 -7.22 -5.92
CA LEU A 224 -17.71 -6.67 -6.02
C LEU A 224 -17.68 -5.58 -7.08
N VAL A 225 -17.28 -4.36 -6.74
CA VAL A 225 -17.08 -3.29 -7.71
C VAL A 225 -15.60 -3.04 -7.90
N ARG A 226 -15.12 -3.20 -9.14
CA ARG A 226 -13.72 -3.02 -9.48
C ARG A 226 -13.56 -2.03 -10.62
N SER A 227 -12.58 -1.15 -10.50
CA SER A 227 -12.24 -0.18 -11.53
C SER A 227 -11.87 -0.87 -12.86
N ALA A 228 -12.44 -0.39 -13.95
CA ALA A 228 -12.25 -0.92 -15.30
C ALA A 228 -11.17 -0.16 -16.08
N ILE A 229 -10.18 0.40 -15.38
CA ILE A 229 -9.05 1.11 -15.98
C ILE A 229 -7.81 0.21 -15.96
N PRO A 230 -6.92 0.30 -16.98
CA PRO A 230 -5.65 -0.42 -16.95
C PRO A 230 -4.84 -0.03 -15.71
N PRO A 231 -4.12 -0.97 -15.07
CA PRO A 231 -3.16 -0.61 -14.05
C PRO A 231 -2.11 0.33 -14.64
N PRO A 232 -1.54 1.23 -13.83
CA PRO A 232 -0.41 2.03 -14.26
C PRO A 232 0.78 1.13 -14.57
N THR A 233 1.13 1.00 -15.85
CA THR A 233 2.39 0.37 -16.24
C THR A 233 3.45 1.46 -16.29
N VAL A 234 4.24 1.58 -15.23
CA VAL A 234 5.50 2.31 -15.28
C VAL A 234 6.62 1.29 -15.26
N THR A 235 7.43 1.29 -16.32
CA THR A 235 8.56 0.36 -16.43
C THR A 235 9.46 0.56 -15.21
N PRO A 236 9.68 -0.50 -14.39
CA PRO A 236 10.57 -0.41 -13.25
C PRO A 236 11.94 0.07 -13.71
N LEU A 237 12.57 0.93 -12.92
CA LEU A 237 13.95 1.28 -13.20
C LEU A 237 14.83 0.04 -13.11
N PRO A 238 15.84 -0.11 -13.98
CA PRO A 238 16.84 -1.13 -13.80
C PRO A 238 17.46 -0.97 -12.41
N GLN A 239 17.18 -1.91 -11.51
CA GLN A 239 17.79 -1.89 -10.18
C GLN A 239 19.29 -2.12 -10.38
N LYS A 240 20.10 -1.10 -10.11
CA LYS A 240 21.51 -1.35 -9.84
C LYS A 240 21.58 -1.92 -8.43
N PRO A 241 22.19 -3.09 -8.21
CA PRO A 241 22.41 -3.59 -6.87
C PRO A 241 23.41 -2.67 -6.17
N SER A 242 22.95 -1.58 -5.56
CA SER A 242 23.75 -0.83 -4.58
C SER A 242 23.72 -1.63 -3.28
N GLN A 243 24.90 -2.04 -2.82
CA GLN A 243 25.09 -3.01 -1.75
C GLN A 243 24.88 -2.44 -0.34
N SER A 244 24.42 -1.19 -0.18
CA SER A 244 24.45 -0.51 1.12
C SER A 244 23.08 -0.13 1.70
N HIS A 245 22.00 -0.12 0.91
CA HIS A 245 20.68 0.29 1.40
C HIS A 245 19.58 -0.66 0.91
N VAL A 246 18.91 -1.31 1.86
CA VAL A 246 17.67 -2.04 1.58
C VAL A 246 16.60 -1.01 1.28
N TRP A 247 16.22 -0.90 0.01
CA TRP A 247 15.05 -0.12 -0.37
C TRP A 247 13.82 -0.74 0.26
N TYR A 248 13.15 -0.02 1.16
CA TYR A 248 11.91 -0.49 1.73
C TYR A 248 10.78 -0.35 0.72
N ARG A 249 10.07 -1.45 0.47
CA ARG A 249 8.76 -1.38 -0.15
C ARG A 249 7.82 -0.65 0.79
N LEU A 250 7.12 0.34 0.24
CA LEU A 250 6.09 1.07 0.95
C LEU A 250 4.78 0.32 0.77
N ASP A 251 4.15 -0.04 1.89
CA ASP A 251 2.91 -0.80 1.91
C ASP A 251 1.69 0.13 1.76
N ALA A 252 1.76 1.33 2.34
CA ALA A 252 0.72 2.36 2.25
C ALA A 252 1.27 3.76 2.59
N ALA A 253 0.49 4.80 2.29
CA ALA A 253 0.76 6.16 2.71
C ALA A 253 -0.50 6.87 3.24
N LYS A 254 -0.29 7.73 4.24
CA LYS A 254 -1.27 8.66 4.81
C LYS A 254 -0.79 10.08 4.61
N VAL A 255 -1.67 10.95 4.13
CA VAL A 255 -1.38 12.37 3.91
C VAL A 255 -2.14 13.19 4.94
N GLY A 256 -1.44 14.04 5.69
CA GLY A 256 -2.04 14.94 6.67
C GLY A 256 -2.93 16.01 6.02
N ALA A 257 -3.76 16.65 6.83
CA ALA A 257 -4.70 17.68 6.39
C ALA A 257 -4.03 18.89 5.72
N ASP A 258 -2.76 19.15 6.00
CA ASP A 258 -1.97 20.20 5.36
C ASP A 258 -1.52 19.84 3.92
N GLY A 259 -1.76 18.59 3.50
CA GLY A 259 -1.34 18.04 2.23
C GLY A 259 0.18 17.86 2.10
N ARG A 260 0.97 18.14 3.14
CA ARG A 260 2.44 18.18 3.11
C ARG A 260 3.07 17.16 4.04
N THR A 261 2.45 16.84 5.16
CA THR A 261 2.94 15.79 6.04
C THR A 261 2.50 14.43 5.48
N VAL A 262 3.46 13.58 5.10
CA VAL A 262 3.19 12.24 4.59
C VAL A 262 3.77 11.20 5.54
N THR A 263 2.94 10.29 6.03
CA THR A 263 3.37 9.14 6.82
C THR A 263 3.28 7.89 5.96
N VAL A 264 4.42 7.24 5.73
CA VAL A 264 4.48 5.98 4.96
C VAL A 264 4.56 4.78 5.89
N GLU A 265 3.89 3.70 5.51
CA GLU A 265 3.88 2.42 6.19
C GLU A 265 4.76 1.43 5.42
N PHE A 266 5.58 0.65 6.11
CA PHE A 266 6.48 -0.35 5.51
C PHE A 266 6.85 -1.45 6.51
N SER A 267 7.38 -2.56 6.02
CA SER A 267 7.85 -3.67 6.86
C SER A 267 9.33 -3.49 7.25
N GLY A 268 9.63 -3.39 8.56
CA GLY A 268 10.98 -3.15 9.08
C GLY A 268 11.35 -4.01 10.30
N ALA A 269 12.51 -3.73 10.91
CA ALA A 269 13.04 -4.40 12.10
C ALA A 269 12.08 -4.30 13.29
N VAL A 270 12.10 -5.28 14.20
CA VAL A 270 11.16 -5.35 15.35
C VAL A 270 11.56 -4.43 16.51
N GLY A 271 12.86 -4.24 16.73
CA GLY A 271 13.42 -3.39 17.80
C GLY A 271 13.99 -2.07 17.30
N PRO A 272 14.24 -1.10 18.19
CA PRO A 272 15.00 0.12 17.88
C PRO A 272 16.46 -0.19 17.63
N ARG A 273 17.20 0.71 16.98
CA ARG A 273 18.62 0.52 16.66
C ARG A 273 19.50 0.10 17.84
N SER A 274 19.17 0.55 19.05
CA SER A 274 19.93 0.22 20.26
C SER A 274 19.91 -1.26 20.64
N GLN A 275 19.01 -2.06 20.07
CA GLN A 275 18.87 -3.48 20.33
C GLN A 275 19.44 -4.32 19.17
N PRO A 276 19.94 -5.54 19.45
CA PRO A 276 20.32 -6.49 18.41
C PRO A 276 19.21 -6.64 17.38
N CYS A 277 19.57 -6.61 16.09
CA CYS A 277 18.63 -6.71 14.98
C CYS A 277 17.58 -5.60 14.89
N GLY A 278 17.79 -4.49 15.60
CA GLY A 278 16.96 -3.31 15.51
C GLY A 278 17.43 -2.31 14.46
N ALA A 279 16.56 -1.37 14.13
CA ALA A 279 16.88 -0.26 13.25
C ALA A 279 16.00 0.94 13.61
N ASP A 280 16.58 2.14 13.46
CA ASP A 280 15.83 3.39 13.45
C ASP A 280 15.66 3.85 12.00
N TYR A 281 14.63 4.65 11.73
CA TYR A 281 14.21 4.97 10.37
C TYR A 281 14.08 6.46 10.17
N THR A 282 14.60 6.94 9.04
CA THR A 282 14.38 8.29 8.54
C THR A 282 13.83 8.22 7.13
N ALA A 283 13.24 9.31 6.65
CA ALA A 283 12.73 9.41 5.29
C ALA A 283 13.12 10.72 4.63
N GLN A 284 13.30 10.65 3.32
CA GLN A 284 13.54 11.81 2.47
C GLN A 284 12.66 11.74 1.23
N ALA A 285 12.09 12.88 0.85
CA ALA A 285 11.29 13.01 -0.35
C ALA A 285 12.12 13.59 -1.51
N VAL A 286 11.89 13.07 -2.70
CA VAL A 286 12.32 13.65 -3.98
C VAL A 286 11.06 13.95 -4.78
N GLU A 287 10.92 15.17 -5.25
CA GLU A 287 9.67 15.67 -5.81
C GLU A 287 9.78 16.09 -7.27
N SER A 288 8.68 15.89 -7.99
CA SER A 288 8.43 16.43 -9.32
C SER A 288 7.07 17.13 -9.38
N GLY A 289 6.67 17.62 -10.56
CA GLY A 289 5.35 18.22 -10.76
C GLY A 289 4.20 17.22 -10.62
N GLU A 290 4.44 15.94 -10.89
CA GLU A 290 3.42 14.89 -10.99
C GLU A 290 3.56 13.78 -9.94
N ALA A 291 4.74 13.64 -9.33
CA ALA A 291 5.02 12.56 -8.40
C ALA A 291 5.99 12.93 -7.28
N VAL A 292 5.98 12.10 -6.25
CA VAL A 292 6.89 12.16 -5.11
C VAL A 292 7.45 10.75 -4.88
N VAL A 293 8.76 10.62 -4.81
CA VAL A 293 9.43 9.40 -4.36
C VAL A 293 9.82 9.59 -2.91
N ILE A 294 9.44 8.66 -2.04
CA ILE A 294 9.85 8.65 -0.63
C ILE A 294 10.87 7.54 -0.44
N ILE A 295 12.06 7.92 0.01
CA ILE A 295 13.17 7.03 0.32
C ILE A 295 13.22 6.84 1.83
N VAL A 296 13.06 5.61 2.29
CA VAL A 296 13.23 5.24 3.70
C VAL A 296 14.66 4.74 3.89
N VAL A 297 15.36 5.34 4.85
CA VAL A 297 16.71 4.94 5.22
C VAL A 297 16.66 4.26 6.58
N ALA A 298 17.19 3.03 6.65
CA ALA A 298 17.39 2.33 7.90
C ALA A 298 18.77 2.63 8.47
N ASP A 299 18.78 3.03 9.73
CA ASP A 299 19.95 3.10 10.56
C ASP A 299 20.02 1.85 11.43
N VAL A 300 20.62 0.80 10.88
CA VAL A 300 20.63 -0.54 11.49
C VAL A 300 21.58 -0.61 12.68
N HIS A 301 21.26 -1.51 13.61
CA HIS A 301 22.16 -1.91 14.68
C HIS A 301 23.48 -2.42 14.08
N ARG A 302 24.61 -1.87 14.54
CA ARG A 302 25.95 -2.29 14.12
C ARG A 302 26.53 -3.19 15.21
N GLY A 303 26.19 -4.47 15.13
CA GLY A 303 26.67 -5.50 16.04
C GLY A 303 26.54 -6.86 15.40
N ASP A 304 27.47 -7.76 15.73
CA ASP A 304 27.47 -9.12 15.19
C ASP A 304 26.38 -9.96 15.86
N GLY A 305 25.64 -10.73 15.05
CA GLY A 305 24.60 -11.61 15.56
C GLY A 305 23.70 -12.14 14.46
N ALA A 306 23.18 -13.36 14.64
CA ALA A 306 22.16 -13.90 13.76
C ALA A 306 20.82 -13.21 14.03
N CYS A 307 20.26 -12.55 13.02
CA CYS A 307 18.97 -11.91 13.14
C CYS A 307 17.83 -12.82 12.68
N PRO A 308 16.75 -12.97 13.47
CA PRO A 308 15.58 -13.69 13.01
C PRO A 308 14.95 -12.94 11.83
N THR A 309 14.47 -13.68 10.82
CA THR A 309 13.75 -13.13 9.66
C THR A 309 12.32 -12.77 10.05
N VAL A 310 12.18 -11.80 10.95
CA VAL A 310 10.90 -11.28 11.41
C VAL A 310 10.85 -9.78 11.14
N ALA A 311 9.73 -9.34 10.57
CA ALA A 311 9.47 -7.93 10.31
C ALA A 311 8.25 -7.46 11.11
N LYS A 312 8.23 -6.18 11.46
CA LYS A 312 7.10 -5.48 12.05
C LYS A 312 6.70 -4.33 11.13
N GLN A 313 5.41 -4.04 11.06
CA GLN A 313 4.94 -2.82 10.40
C GLN A 313 5.49 -1.58 11.12
N ARG A 314 6.11 -0.71 10.35
CA ARG A 314 6.75 0.54 10.77
C ARG A 314 6.15 1.71 10.02
N THR A 315 6.33 2.89 10.60
CA THR A 315 5.92 4.15 9.99
C THR A 315 7.05 5.15 10.09
N VAL A 316 7.18 6.00 9.08
CA VAL A 316 8.03 7.18 9.13
C VAL A 316 7.31 8.34 8.46
N THR A 317 7.51 9.53 9.00
CA THR A 317 6.87 10.76 8.51
C THR A 317 7.91 11.60 7.77
N VAL A 318 7.50 12.19 6.65
CA VAL A 318 8.28 13.13 5.86
C VAL A 318 7.43 14.35 5.56
N ASP A 319 8.05 15.52 5.65
CA ASP A 319 7.41 16.79 5.27
C ASP A 319 7.81 17.16 3.85
N LEU A 320 6.81 17.42 3.01
CA LEU A 320 6.98 17.84 1.63
C LEU A 320 7.08 19.37 1.53
N PRO A 321 8.08 19.94 0.83
CA PRO A 321 8.12 21.37 0.54
C PRO A 321 6.89 21.90 -0.19
N LYS A 322 6.22 21.08 -1.00
CA LYS A 322 4.97 21.42 -1.69
C LYS A 322 3.85 20.46 -1.27
N PRO A 323 2.58 20.89 -1.23
CA PRO A 323 1.47 19.97 -0.99
C PRO A 323 1.42 18.87 -2.05
N LEU A 324 0.99 17.67 -1.68
CA LEU A 324 0.87 16.54 -2.60
C LEU A 324 -0.09 16.88 -3.74
N ALA A 325 -1.26 17.46 -3.44
CA ALA A 325 -2.13 18.18 -4.39
C ALA A 325 -2.27 17.58 -5.81
N GLY A 326 -2.51 16.27 -5.89
CA GLY A 326 -2.63 15.54 -7.16
C GLY A 326 -1.44 14.69 -7.55
N ARG A 327 -0.28 14.91 -6.93
CA ARG A 327 0.93 14.13 -7.16
C ARG A 327 0.82 12.76 -6.51
N VAL A 328 1.34 11.75 -7.18
CA VAL A 328 1.30 10.38 -6.66
C VAL A 328 2.60 10.03 -5.93
N ILE A 329 2.48 9.25 -4.87
CA ILE A 329 3.64 8.69 -4.18
C ILE A 329 4.07 7.44 -4.95
N VAL A 330 5.32 7.40 -5.40
CA VAL A 330 5.86 6.31 -6.21
C VAL A 330 6.91 5.55 -5.40
N GLN A 331 6.81 4.22 -5.41
CA GLN A 331 7.81 3.35 -4.84
C GLN A 331 9.03 3.27 -5.75
N LEU A 332 10.23 3.54 -5.21
CA LEU A 332 11.45 3.57 -6.01
C LEU A 332 11.85 2.20 -6.60
N ALA A 333 11.58 1.11 -5.88
CA ALA A 333 12.02 -0.24 -6.28
C ALA A 333 11.25 -0.78 -7.51
N GLU A 334 9.97 -0.44 -7.61
CA GLU A 334 9.03 -1.04 -8.56
C GLU A 334 8.46 0.01 -9.52
N GLY A 335 8.62 1.31 -9.24
CA GLY A 335 8.04 2.39 -10.04
C GLY A 335 6.52 2.46 -9.97
N VAL A 336 5.88 1.72 -9.06
CA VAL A 336 4.43 1.65 -8.90
C VAL A 336 3.93 2.67 -7.88
N PRO A 337 2.69 3.16 -7.99
CA PRO A 337 2.10 3.99 -6.95
C PRO A 337 1.94 3.25 -5.63
N VAL A 338 2.10 3.98 -4.54
CA VAL A 338 1.81 3.51 -3.19
C VAL A 338 0.33 3.75 -2.89
N PRO A 339 -0.41 2.75 -2.36
CA PRO A 339 -1.79 2.93 -1.91
C PRO A 339 -1.94 4.09 -0.93
N PHE A 340 -2.98 4.90 -1.12
CA PHE A 340 -3.23 6.12 -0.36
C PHE A 340 -4.50 5.99 0.50
N SER A 341 -4.43 6.53 1.71
CA SER A 341 -5.60 6.86 2.52
C SER A 341 -5.53 8.33 2.99
N PRO A 342 -6.63 9.10 2.92
CA PRO A 342 -6.67 10.44 3.52
C PRO A 342 -6.39 10.36 5.02
N GLY A 343 -5.53 11.25 5.53
CA GLY A 343 -5.51 11.56 6.96
C GLY A 343 -6.79 12.31 7.31
N GLY A 344 -7.50 11.84 8.34
CA GLY A 344 -8.70 12.50 8.86
C GLY A 344 -8.42 13.88 9.46
#